data_AF-A0A1F3DRJ6-F1
#
_entry.id   AF-A0A1F3DRJ6-F1
#
_cell.length_a   1.000
_cell.length_b   1.000
_cell.length_c   1.000
_cell.angle_alpha   90.00
_cell.angle_beta   90.00
_cell.angle_gamma   90.00
#
_symmetry.space_group_name_H-M   'P 1'
#
loop_
_entity.id
_entity.type
_entity.pdbx_description
1 polymer ?
#
loop_
_entity_poly.entity_id
_entity_poly.type
_entity_poly.pdbx_seq_one_letter_code
_entity_poly.pdbx_strand_id
1 'polypeptide(L)'
;MNITYQVNTSELNESFLNSIKSIFPNKSIEISIWESTDETEYLLKNKKNADRLLKSINNIKKGKKLIELNLSQLKQIANEENSI
;
A
#
# COMPACT_ATOMS: atom_id res chain seq x y z
N MET A 1 -14.35 -14.66 6.43
CA MET A 1 -14.34 -13.55 5.45
C MET A 1 -13.89 -12.30 6.18
N ASN A 2 -12.93 -11.57 5.63
CA ASN A 2 -12.42 -10.32 6.19
C ASN A 2 -12.70 -9.20 5.17
N ILE A 3 -13.21 -8.07 5.65
CA ILE A 3 -13.49 -6.88 4.83
C ILE A 3 -12.84 -5.70 5.54
N THR A 4 -12.03 -4.95 4.81
CA THR A 4 -11.35 -3.75 5.30
C THR A 4 -11.91 -2.54 4.56
N TYR A 5 -12.33 -1.52 5.32
CA TYR A 5 -12.77 -0.24 4.79
C TYR A 5 -11.76 0.84 5.17
N GLN A 6 -11.36 1.67 4.21
CA GLN A 6 -10.65 2.92 4.47
C GLN A 6 -11.62 4.06 4.16
N VAL A 7 -12.10 4.74 5.20
CA VAL A 7 -13.16 5.75 5.10
C VAL A 7 -12.83 6.92 6.03
N ASN A 8 -13.37 8.09 5.70
CA ASN A 8 -13.35 9.23 6.59
C ASN A 8 -14.38 9.05 7.73
N THR A 9 -14.16 9.70 8.87
CA THR A 9 -15.10 9.65 10.01
C THR A 9 -16.48 10.21 9.67
N SER A 10 -16.57 11.16 8.74
CA SER A 10 -17.86 11.70 8.24
C SER A 10 -18.72 10.67 7.51
N GLU A 11 -18.13 9.57 7.04
CA GLU A 11 -18.82 8.49 6.34
C GLU A 11 -19.35 7.41 7.30
N LEU A 12 -18.95 7.44 8.57
CA LEU A 12 -19.41 6.51 9.62
C LEU A 12 -20.82 6.87 10.12
N ASN A 13 -21.80 6.75 9.23
CA ASN A 13 -23.20 7.04 9.51
C ASN A 13 -24.05 5.75 9.70
N GLU A 14 -25.35 5.93 10.00
CA GLU A 14 -26.26 4.80 10.21
C GLU A 14 -26.37 3.86 9.01
N SER A 15 -26.29 4.39 7.78
CA SER A 15 -26.32 3.58 6.56
C SER A 15 -25.11 2.65 6.50
N PHE A 16 -23.93 3.14 6.89
CA PHE A 16 -22.72 2.32 6.97
C PHE A 16 -22.85 1.21 8.04
N LEU A 17 -23.40 1.53 9.22
CA LEU A 17 -23.63 0.51 10.25
C LEU A 17 -24.66 -0.55 9.80
N ASN A 18 -25.70 -0.14 9.07
CA ASN A 18 -26.71 -1.05 8.55
C ASN A 18 -26.15 -1.98 7.46
N SER A 19 -25.19 -1.52 6.64
CA SER A 19 -24.53 -2.37 5.66
C SER A 19 -23.68 -3.45 6.33
N ILE A 20 -22.92 -3.12 7.38
CA ILE A 20 -22.13 -4.10 8.16
C ILE A 20 -23.05 -5.16 8.76
N LYS A 21 -24.16 -4.76 9.40
CA LYS A 21 -25.14 -5.69 10.00
C LYS A 21 -25.74 -6.65 8.97
N SER A 22 -25.99 -6.16 7.75
CA SER A 22 -26.56 -6.95 6.67
C SER A 22 -25.57 -7.99 6.11
N ILE A 23 -24.27 -7.66 6.08
CA ILE A 23 -23.22 -8.59 5.63
C ILE A 23 -22.92 -9.67 6.69
N PHE A 24 -23.00 -9.31 7.97
CA PHE A 24 -22.67 -10.20 9.10
C PHE A 24 -23.87 -10.46 10.03
N PRO A 25 -24.99 -11.03 9.54
CA PRO A 25 -26.18 -11.23 10.35
C PRO A 25 -25.92 -12.26 11.47
N ASN A 26 -26.25 -11.88 12.71
CA ASN A 26 -26.11 -12.73 13.90
C ASN A 26 -24.70 -13.29 14.12
N LYS A 27 -23.66 -12.52 13.75
CA LYS A 27 -22.26 -12.87 13.99
C LYS A 27 -21.66 -11.95 15.04
N SER A 28 -20.78 -12.49 15.87
CA SER A 28 -19.84 -11.68 16.65
C SER A 28 -18.78 -11.15 15.70
N ILE A 29 -18.57 -9.84 15.69
CA ILE A 29 -17.57 -9.17 14.85
C ILE A 29 -16.63 -8.33 15.73
N GLU A 30 -15.41 -8.15 15.27
CA GLU A 30 -14.43 -7.23 15.84
C GLU A 30 -14.30 -6.03 14.89
N ILE A 31 -14.24 -4.81 15.43
CA ILE A 31 -13.97 -3.58 14.69
C ILE A 31 -12.67 -3.01 15.23
N SER A 32 -11.69 -2.81 14.35
CA SER A 32 -10.43 -2.17 14.70
C SER A 32 -10.33 -0.81 14.00
N ILE A 33 -10.07 0.25 14.77
CA ILE A 33 -10.06 1.64 14.30
C ILE A 33 -8.68 2.23 14.55
N TRP A 34 -8.10 2.82 13.52
CA TRP A 34 -6.80 3.47 13.56
C TRP A 34 -6.87 4.74 12.72
N GLU A 35 -6.12 5.77 13.11
CA GLU A 35 -5.92 6.92 12.24
C GLU A 35 -5.15 6.46 10.99
N SER A 36 -5.78 6.59 9.82
CA SER A 36 -5.11 6.31 8.56
C SER A 36 -4.16 7.45 8.26
N THR A 37 -2.87 7.24 8.46
CA THR A 37 -1.86 8.12 7.87
C THR A 37 -1.91 7.96 6.35
N ASP A 38 -2.11 9.06 5.63
CA ASP A 38 -1.93 9.11 4.18
C ASP A 38 -0.56 8.50 3.85
N GLU A 39 -0.54 7.41 3.08
CA GLU A 39 0.70 6.71 2.72
C GLU A 39 1.69 7.66 2.02
N THR A 40 1.18 8.70 1.34
CA THR A 40 1.98 9.76 0.73
C THR A 40 2.67 10.61 1.79
N GLU A 41 1.93 11.01 2.83
CA GLU A 41 2.48 11.79 3.94
C GLU A 41 3.47 10.95 4.77
N TYR A 42 3.23 9.65 4.90
CA TYR A 42 4.16 8.71 5.52
C TYR A 42 5.47 8.54 4.72
N LEU A 43 5.39 8.42 3.39
CA LEU A 43 6.58 8.38 2.51
C LEU A 43 7.39 9.69 2.59
N LEU A 44 6.72 10.82 2.80
CA LEU A 44 7.32 12.15 2.92
C LEU A 44 7.81 12.49 4.33
N LYS A 45 7.25 11.88 5.38
CA LYS A 45 7.67 12.05 6.79
C LYS A 45 9.12 11.63 7.02
N ASN A 46 9.60 10.63 6.29
CA ASN A 46 11.01 10.25 6.32
C ASN A 46 11.77 10.95 5.18
N LYS A 47 12.47 12.04 5.51
CA LYS A 47 13.29 12.83 4.58
C LYS A 47 14.18 11.95 3.67
N LYS A 48 14.76 10.87 4.22
CA LYS A 48 15.61 9.94 3.47
C LYS A 48 14.82 9.15 2.41
N ASN A 49 13.58 8.77 2.71
CA ASN A 49 12.71 8.07 1.76
C ASN A 49 12.19 9.01 0.68
N ALA A 50 11.80 10.23 1.04
CA ALA A 50 11.42 11.29 0.11
C ALA A 50 12.57 11.60 -0.87
N ASP A 51 13.79 11.80 -0.35
CA ASP A 51 14.98 12.08 -1.16
C ASP A 51 15.29 10.91 -2.10
N ARG A 52 15.13 9.66 -1.64
CA ARG A 52 15.32 8.46 -2.47
C ARG A 52 14.29 8.42 -3.61
N LEU A 53 13.02 8.66 -3.32
CA LEU A 53 11.94 8.66 -4.31
C LEU A 53 12.14 9.77 -5.36
N LEU A 54 12.41 11.00 -4.93
CA LEU A 54 12.68 12.13 -5.82
C LEU A 54 13.92 11.89 -6.70
N LYS A 55 14.97 11.27 -6.14
CA LYS A 55 16.16 10.87 -6.89
C LYS A 55 15.85 9.80 -7.94
N SER A 56 15.04 8.81 -7.62
CA SER A 56 14.60 7.78 -8.57
C SER A 56 13.77 8.38 -9.71
N ILE A 57 12.84 9.29 -9.42
CA ILE A 57 12.08 10.02 -10.45
C ILE A 57 13.02 10.81 -11.37
N ASN A 58 14.01 11.52 -10.81
CA ASN A 58 15.00 12.25 -11.58
C ASN A 58 15.90 11.35 -12.44
N ASN A 59 16.25 10.16 -11.95
CA ASN A 59 17.01 9.17 -12.70
C ASN A 59 16.22 8.69 -13.93
N ILE A 60 14.93 8.38 -13.77
CA ILE A 60 14.03 7.98 -14.86
C ILE A 60 13.92 9.09 -15.90
N LYS A 61 13.59 10.33 -15.49
CA LYS A 61 13.47 11.49 -16.39
C LYS A 61 14.74 11.75 -17.21
N LYS A 62 15.91 11.46 -16.65
CA LYS A 62 17.21 11.68 -17.30
C LYS A 62 17.76 10.44 -18.02
N GLY A 63 17.03 9.33 -18.02
CA GLY A 63 17.51 8.06 -18.58
C GLY A 63 18.77 7.53 -17.88
N LYS A 64 19.01 7.86 -16.62
CA LYS A 64 20.21 7.48 -15.86
C LYS A 64 19.89 6.38 -14.87
N LYS A 65 20.83 5.45 -14.65
CA LYS A 65 20.70 4.37 -13.64
C LYS A 65 19.44 3.52 -13.82
N LEU A 66 19.03 3.31 -15.06
CA LEU A 66 17.96 2.40 -15.42
C LEU A 66 18.57 1.06 -15.85
N ILE A 67 17.99 -0.02 -15.38
CA ILE A 67 18.29 -1.38 -15.86
C ILE A 67 17.03 -1.84 -16.56
N GLU A 68 17.15 -2.10 -17.86
CA GLU A 68 16.07 -2.71 -18.62
C GLU A 68 16.26 -4.22 -18.56
N LEU A 69 15.25 -4.92 -18.04
CA LEU A 69 15.27 -6.36 -17.90
C LEU A 69 14.05 -6.93 -18.61
N ASN A 70 14.28 -7.97 -19.40
CA ASN A 70 13.19 -8.82 -19.85
C ASN A 70 12.84 -9.86 -18.78
N LEU A 71 11.67 -10.49 -18.93
CA LEU A 71 11.15 -11.48 -17.98
C LEU A 71 12.09 -12.66 -17.75
N SER A 72 12.87 -13.06 -18.75
CA SER A 72 13.84 -14.16 -18.62
C SER A 72 15.02 -13.75 -17.74
N GLN A 73 15.55 -12.54 -17.94
CA GLN A 73 16.63 -11.99 -17.12
C GLN A 73 16.18 -11.76 -15.66
N LEU A 74 14.94 -11.30 -15.44
CA LEU A 74 14.40 -11.11 -14.10
C LEU A 74 14.31 -12.44 -13.34
N LYS A 75 13.86 -13.52 -14.00
CA LYS A 75 13.77 -14.86 -13.41
C LYS A 75 15.14 -15.41 -13.01
N GLN A 76 16.18 -15.13 -13.79
CA GLN A 76 17.54 -15.57 -13.48
C GLN A 76 18.04 -14.91 -12.19
N ILE A 77 17.91 -13.59 -12.07
CA ILE A 77 18.36 -12.84 -10.89
C ILE A 77 17.62 -13.28 -9.62
N ALA A 78 16.29 -13.48 -9.71
CA ALA A 78 15.49 -13.92 -8.57
C ALA A 78 15.82 -15.34 -8.09
N ASN A 79 16.34 -16.20 -8.97
CA ASN A 79 16.74 -17.56 -8.62
C ASN A 79 18.18 -17.61 -8.06
N GLU A 80 19.05 -16.70 -8.50
CA GLU A 80 20.44 -16.59 -8.00
C GLU A 80 20.48 -16.08 -6.54
N GLU A 81 19.56 -15.20 -6.13
CA GLU A 81 19.46 -14.73 -4.72
C GLU A 81 18.96 -15.80 -3.73
N ASN A 82 18.32 -16.87 -4.21
CA ASN A 82 17.80 -17.97 -3.38
C ASN A 82 18.80 -19.13 -3.21
N SER A 83 20.06 -18.95 -3.65
CA SER A 83 21.11 -19.98 -3.60
C SER A 83 22.23 -19.69 -2.60
N ILE A 84 22.01 -18.81 -1.61
CA ILE A 84 22.94 -18.49 -0.51
C ILE A 84 22.30 -18.78 0.84
#